data_AF-A0A9D8BHB8-F1
#
_entry.id   AF-A0A9D8BHB8-F1
#
_cell.length_a   1.000
_cell.length_b   1.000
_cell.length_c   1.000
_cell.angle_alpha   90.00
_cell.angle_beta   90.00
_cell.angle_gamma   90.00
#
_symmetry.space_group_name_H-M   'P 1'
#
loop_
_entity.id
_entity.type
_entity.pdbx_description
1 polymer ?
#
loop_
_entity_poly.entity_id
_entity_poly.type
_entity_poly.pdbx_seq_one_letter_code
_entity_poly.pdbx_strand_id
1 'polypeptide(L)'
;MRFFTISVSILVVFSAVPAAAMAPSAFPDVAEGHPYASAIRQAYDYGFIAGDPDGMFRPDDTINRAEFAKIIVSVATPKEDIATCMESWEGNSFSDVPADAWFAPYVARRIFM
;
A
#
# COMPACT_ATOMS: atom_id res chain seq x y z
N MET A 1 58.05 -19.36 -43.69
CA MET A 1 56.71 -19.89 -43.32
C MET A 1 55.98 -18.81 -42.55
N ARG A 2 54.68 -18.64 -42.82
CA ARG A 2 53.83 -17.51 -42.45
C ARG A 2 53.60 -17.36 -40.94
N PHE A 3 53.50 -16.10 -40.54
CA PHE A 3 53.01 -15.52 -39.29
C PHE A 3 51.76 -16.20 -38.70
N PHE A 4 51.68 -16.32 -37.36
CA PHE A 4 50.39 -16.34 -36.66
C PHE A 4 50.51 -15.92 -35.19
N THR A 5 50.54 -14.61 -34.94
CA THR A 5 50.21 -14.03 -33.65
C THR A 5 48.72 -13.70 -33.65
N ILE A 6 47.93 -14.39 -32.82
CA ILE A 6 46.60 -13.88 -32.44
C ILE A 6 46.63 -13.67 -30.92
N SER A 7 46.91 -12.43 -30.54
CA SER A 7 46.65 -11.93 -29.19
C SER A 7 45.14 -11.96 -28.98
N VAL A 8 44.68 -12.75 -28.02
CA VAL A 8 43.28 -12.82 -27.62
C VAL A 8 42.96 -11.53 -26.85
N SER A 9 42.49 -10.52 -27.57
CA SER A 9 41.95 -9.30 -26.98
C SER A 9 40.52 -9.58 -26.50
N ILE A 10 40.36 -9.96 -25.22
CA ILE A 10 39.06 -9.94 -24.55
C ILE A 10 38.71 -8.47 -24.29
N LEU A 11 37.77 -7.96 -25.09
CA LEU A 11 37.12 -6.68 -24.89
C LEU A 11 36.15 -6.84 -23.72
N VAL A 12 36.53 -6.34 -22.55
CA VAL A 12 35.61 -6.21 -21.40
C VAL A 12 34.58 -5.16 -21.79
N VAL A 13 33.42 -5.60 -22.28
CA VAL A 13 32.26 -4.73 -22.47
C VAL A 13 31.71 -4.45 -21.07
N PHE A 14 32.13 -3.33 -20.48
CA PHE A 14 31.57 -2.82 -19.24
C PHE A 14 30.20 -2.22 -19.57
N SER A 15 29.18 -3.08 -19.66
CA SER A 15 27.80 -2.62 -19.79
C SER A 15 27.42 -1.94 -18.48
N ALA A 16 27.23 -0.62 -18.54
CA ALA A 16 26.60 0.12 -17.45
C ALA A 16 25.17 -0.40 -17.31
N VAL A 17 24.94 -1.22 -16.29
CA VAL A 17 23.59 -1.55 -15.85
C VAL A 17 22.98 -0.22 -15.41
N PRO A 18 21.91 0.28 -16.06
CA PRO A 18 21.25 1.48 -15.57
C PRO A 18 20.75 1.16 -14.17
N ALA A 19 21.24 1.90 -13.18
CA ALA A 19 20.65 1.90 -11.85
C ALA A 19 19.20 2.34 -12.05
N ALA A 20 18.26 1.40 -11.91
CA ALA A 20 16.84 1.73 -11.90
C ALA A 20 16.66 2.78 -10.80
N ALA A 21 16.22 3.98 -11.18
CA ALA A 21 15.88 5.00 -10.20
C ALA A 21 14.77 4.42 -9.33
N MET A 22 15.11 4.10 -8.08
CA MET A 22 14.16 3.56 -7.13
C MET A 22 13.14 4.65 -6.84
N ALA A 23 11.86 4.34 -7.03
CA ALA A 23 10.79 5.29 -6.69
C ALA A 23 10.77 5.49 -5.17
N PRO A 24 10.67 6.74 -4.68
CA PRO A 24 10.68 7.01 -3.26
C PRO A 24 9.56 6.26 -2.54
N SER A 25 9.85 5.78 -1.33
CA SER A 25 8.89 5.06 -0.49
C SER A 25 7.60 5.88 -0.28
N ALA A 26 6.46 5.18 -0.19
CA ALA A 26 5.18 5.81 0.10
C ALA A 26 5.13 6.42 1.51
N PHE A 27 5.85 5.78 2.43
CA PHE A 27 5.88 6.12 3.85
C PHE A 27 7.33 6.17 4.35
N PRO A 28 7.66 7.06 5.31
CA PRO A 28 9.02 7.21 5.82
C PRO A 28 9.59 5.96 6.50
N ASP A 29 8.71 5.14 7.07
CA ASP A 29 9.04 3.92 7.83
C ASP A 29 8.97 2.63 6.99
N VAL A 30 8.75 2.74 5.68
CA VAL A 30 8.78 1.61 4.76
C VAL A 30 10.03 1.71 3.90
N ALA A 31 11.06 0.95 4.28
CA ALA A 31 12.29 0.86 3.49
C ALA A 31 12.00 0.30 2.08
N GLU A 32 12.70 0.80 1.06
CA GLU A 32 12.48 0.35 -0.33
C GLU A 32 12.76 -1.15 -0.53
N GLY A 33 13.66 -1.73 0.29
CA GLY A 33 13.95 -3.17 0.32
C GLY A 33 12.98 -4.00 1.17
N HIS A 34 11.96 -3.38 1.79
CA HIS A 34 10.99 -4.11 2.58
C HIS A 34 10.21 -5.09 1.67
N PRO A 35 9.99 -6.35 2.09
CA PRO A 35 9.33 -7.36 1.23
C PRO A 35 7.96 -6.92 0.68
N TYR A 36 7.28 -6.01 1.38
CA TYR A 36 5.96 -5.50 1.00
C TYR A 36 5.97 -4.06 0.45
N ALA A 37 7.13 -3.44 0.27
CA ALA A 37 7.25 -2.03 -0.14
C ALA A 37 6.44 -1.72 -1.41
N SER A 38 6.52 -2.60 -2.42
CA SER A 38 5.81 -2.43 -3.69
C SER A 38 4.29 -2.56 -3.56
N ALA A 39 3.81 -3.46 -2.70
CA ALA A 39 2.39 -3.65 -2.44
C ALA A 39 1.81 -2.47 -1.65
N ILE A 40 2.54 -2.02 -0.61
CA ILE A 40 2.19 -0.84 0.18
C ILE A 40 2.12 0.40 -0.72
N ARG A 41 3.12 0.60 -1.59
CA ARG A 41 3.13 1.72 -2.54
C ARG A 41 1.91 1.71 -3.45
N GLN A 42 1.59 0.58 -4.06
CA GLN A 42 0.44 0.46 -4.94
C GLN A 42 -0.87 0.76 -4.20
N ALA A 43 -1.07 0.17 -3.02
CA ALA A 43 -2.28 0.40 -2.24
C ALA A 43 -2.43 1.88 -1.82
N TYR A 44 -1.31 2.55 -1.54
CA TYR A 44 -1.29 3.99 -1.25
C TYR A 44 -1.63 4.82 -2.49
N ASP A 45 -1.05 4.50 -3.65
CA ASP A 45 -1.30 5.22 -4.90
C ASP A 45 -2.78 5.07 -5.37
N TYR A 46 -3.40 3.92 -5.13
CA TYR A 46 -4.84 3.72 -5.31
C TYR A 46 -5.70 4.39 -4.23
N GLY A 47 -5.09 4.89 -3.16
CA GLY A 47 -5.76 5.54 -2.05
C GLY A 47 -6.57 4.59 -1.16
N PHE A 48 -6.25 3.30 -1.17
CA PHE A 48 -6.87 2.26 -0.34
C PHE A 48 -6.33 2.27 1.10
N ILE A 49 -5.09 2.70 1.27
CA ILE A 49 -4.45 2.85 2.57
C ILE A 49 -3.93 4.28 2.74
N ALA A 50 -3.81 4.69 4.00
CA ALA A 50 -3.21 5.94 4.42
C ALA A 50 -2.43 5.68 5.71
N GLY A 51 -1.46 6.55 6.00
CA GLY A 51 -0.67 6.47 7.23
C GLY A 51 -1.51 6.82 8.46
N ASP A 52 -0.92 6.58 9.62
CA ASP A 52 -1.42 7.07 10.89
C ASP A 52 -1.32 8.61 10.99
N PRO A 53 -1.79 9.25 12.08
CA PRO A 53 -1.68 10.70 12.25
C PRO A 53 -0.25 11.25 12.21
N ASP A 54 0.76 10.41 12.46
CA ASP A 54 2.18 10.76 12.37
C ASP A 54 2.75 10.57 10.95
N GLY A 55 1.93 10.06 10.02
CA GLY A 55 2.28 9.81 8.63
C GLY A 55 3.02 8.49 8.40
N MET A 56 3.01 7.58 9.37
CA MET A 56 3.70 6.30 9.32
C MET A 56 2.76 5.17 8.87
N PHE A 57 3.30 4.11 8.26
CA PHE A 57 2.51 2.94 7.86
C PHE A 57 2.53 1.80 8.87
N ARG A 58 3.66 1.62 9.56
CA ARG A 58 3.96 0.58 10.55
C ARG A 58 3.87 -0.83 9.95
N PRO A 59 4.75 -1.17 8.97
CA PRO A 59 4.62 -2.40 8.19
C PRO A 59 4.72 -3.71 8.99
N ASP A 60 5.34 -3.66 10.18
CA ASP A 60 5.56 -4.81 11.06
C ASP A 60 4.58 -4.86 12.25
N ASP A 61 3.74 -3.83 12.42
CA ASP A 61 2.75 -3.80 13.50
C ASP A 61 1.56 -4.71 13.15
N THR A 62 1.04 -5.40 14.15
CA THR A 62 -0.20 -6.17 13.99
C THR A 62 -1.38 -5.22 13.87
N ILE A 63 -2.15 -5.35 12.79
CA ILE A 63 -3.39 -4.59 12.64
C ILE A 63 -4.52 -5.16 13.50
N ASN A 64 -5.43 -4.29 13.94
CA ASN A 64 -6.67 -4.69 14.61
C ASN A 64 -7.83 -4.89 13.62
N ARG A 65 -8.97 -5.36 14.12
CA ARG A 65 -10.18 -5.63 13.29
C ARG A 65 -10.73 -4.38 12.62
N ALA A 66 -10.63 -3.22 13.25
CA ALA A 66 -11.14 -1.96 12.72
C ALA A 66 -10.28 -1.45 11.56
N GLU A 67 -8.95 -1.53 11.69
CA GLU A 67 -8.00 -1.21 10.62
C GLU A 67 -8.17 -2.14 9.43
N PHE A 68 -8.31 -3.45 9.69
CA PHE A 68 -8.59 -4.42 8.64
C PHE A 68 -9.89 -4.09 7.89
N ALA A 69 -10.98 -3.80 8.61
CA ALA A 69 -12.25 -3.42 7.99
C ALA A 69 -12.11 -2.17 7.12
N LYS A 70 -11.41 -1.14 7.61
CA LYS A 70 -11.12 0.08 6.84
C LYS A 70 -10.40 -0.24 5.52
N ILE A 71 -9.38 -1.09 5.55
CA ILE A 71 -8.62 -1.46 4.34
C ILE A 71 -9.55 -2.16 3.33
N ILE A 72 -10.27 -3.20 3.77
CA ILE A 72 -11.12 -3.99 2.87
C ILE A 72 -12.25 -3.14 2.27
N VAL A 73 -12.92 -2.31 3.08
CA VAL A 73 -13.99 -1.44 2.59
C VAL A 73 -13.47 -0.39 1.62
N SER A 74 -12.28 0.18 1.87
CA SER A 74 -11.65 1.16 0.97
C SER A 74 -11.27 0.56 -0.39
N VAL A 75 -10.98 -0.75 -0.45
CA VAL A 75 -10.76 -1.46 -1.71
C VAL A 75 -12.07 -1.76 -2.43
N ALA A 76 -13.10 -2.17 -1.68
CA ALA A 76 -14.36 -2.66 -2.24
C ALA A 76 -15.38 -1.55 -2.58
N THR A 77 -15.11 -0.31 -2.20
CA THR A 77 -16.12 0.76 -2.18
C THR A 77 -15.52 2.09 -2.64
N PRO A 78 -16.18 2.83 -3.55
CA PRO A 78 -15.83 4.21 -3.84
C PRO A 78 -15.86 5.09 -2.58
N LYS A 79 -15.00 6.10 -2.51
CA LYS A 79 -14.84 6.92 -1.29
C LYS A 79 -16.11 7.72 -0.98
N GLU A 80 -16.81 8.16 -2.01
CA GLU A 80 -18.10 8.85 -1.95
C GLU A 80 -19.20 8.03 -1.26
N ASP A 81 -19.23 6.72 -1.49
CA ASP A 81 -20.21 5.81 -0.90
C ASP A 81 -19.91 5.52 0.57
N ILE A 82 -18.63 5.52 0.96
CA ILE A 82 -18.21 5.34 2.36
C ILE A 82 -18.68 6.53 3.22
N ALA A 83 -18.56 7.76 2.70
CA ALA A 83 -19.00 8.97 3.41
C ALA A 83 -20.52 8.99 3.63
N THR A 84 -21.29 8.51 2.64
CA THR A 84 -22.76 8.46 2.68
C THR A 84 -23.29 7.48 3.73
N CYS A 85 -22.50 6.46 4.12
CA CYS A 85 -22.89 5.52 5.18
C CYS A 85 -23.04 6.19 6.56
N MET A 86 -22.46 7.37 6.77
CA MET A 86 -22.62 8.14 8.02
C MET A 86 -23.94 8.91 8.07
N GLU A 87 -24.50 9.29 6.92
CA GLU A 87 -25.72 10.11 6.84
C GLU A 87 -27.00 9.28 7.05
N SER A 88 -26.93 7.96 6.87
CA SER A 88 -28.06 7.03 7.00
C SER A 88 -28.05 6.21 8.30
N TRP A 89 -27.53 6.78 9.39
CA TRP A 89 -27.36 6.13 10.71
C TRP A 89 -28.66 5.77 11.45
N GLU A 90 -29.76 5.51 10.76
CA GLU A 90 -30.95 4.92 11.35
C GLU A 90 -30.71 3.43 11.64
N GLY A 91 -29.89 3.14 12.67
CA GLY A 91 -29.72 1.80 13.22
C GLY A 91 -28.33 1.19 13.03
N ASN A 92 -27.35 1.67 13.80
CA ASN A 92 -26.16 0.87 14.09
C ASN A 92 -26.60 -0.52 14.57
N SER A 93 -26.25 -1.56 13.80
CA SER A 93 -26.60 -2.95 14.07
C SER A 93 -25.68 -3.62 15.12
N PHE A 94 -24.64 -2.92 15.59
CA PHE A 94 -23.57 -3.39 16.47
C PHE A 94 -23.53 -2.57 17.77
N SER A 95 -23.97 -3.15 18.88
CA SER A 95 -24.00 -2.46 20.18
C SER A 95 -22.64 -2.06 20.73
N ASP A 96 -21.54 -2.60 20.19
CA ASP A 96 -20.16 -2.36 20.57
C ASP A 96 -19.42 -1.37 19.64
N VAL A 97 -20.12 -0.78 18.67
CA VAL A 97 -19.55 0.23 17.75
C VAL A 97 -20.13 1.62 18.09
N PRO A 98 -19.36 2.51 18.72
CA PRO A 98 -19.77 3.89 18.94
C PRO A 98 -19.97 4.61 17.60
N ALA A 99 -20.98 5.48 17.51
CA ALA A 99 -21.31 6.15 16.26
C ALA A 99 -20.27 7.21 15.84
N ASP A 100 -19.54 7.74 16.80
CA ASP A 100 -18.47 8.71 16.60
C ASP A 100 -17.09 8.05 16.42
N ALA A 101 -16.99 6.71 16.48
CA ALA A 101 -15.73 6.02 16.29
C ALA A 101 -15.22 6.18 14.85
N TRP A 102 -13.92 6.45 14.70
CA TRP A 102 -13.29 6.68 13.39
C TRP A 102 -13.49 5.54 12.39
N PHE A 103 -13.67 4.31 12.90
CA PHE A 103 -13.83 3.11 12.07
C PHE A 103 -15.28 2.79 11.74
N ALA A 104 -16.25 3.45 12.40
CA ALA A 104 -17.65 3.10 12.30
C ALA A 104 -18.21 3.15 10.86
N PRO A 105 -17.81 4.10 9.97
CA PRO A 105 -18.26 4.09 8.57
C PRO A 105 -17.84 2.81 7.81
N TYR A 106 -16.72 2.20 8.20
CA TYR A 106 -16.18 1.00 7.57
C TYR A 106 -16.76 -0.29 8.15
N VAL A 107 -17.49 -0.22 9.27
CA VAL A 107 -18.14 -1.38 9.90
C VAL A 107 -19.65 -1.35 9.68
N ALA A 108 -20.25 -0.16 9.68
CA ALA A 108 -21.70 0.02 9.55
C ALA A 108 -22.24 -0.23 8.15
N ARG A 109 -21.38 -0.47 7.15
CA ARG A 109 -21.83 -0.70 5.77
C ARG A 109 -22.65 -1.99 5.70
N ARG A 110 -23.97 -1.82 5.58
CA ARG A 110 -24.86 -2.87 5.09
C ARG A 110 -24.46 -3.13 3.63
N ILE A 111 -23.79 -4.25 3.39
CA ILE A 111 -23.65 -4.78 2.03
C ILE A 111 -25.08 -5.13 1.61
N PHE A 112 -25.75 -4.19 0.93
CA PHE A 112 -26.98 -4.47 0.20
C PHE A 112 -26.57 -5.39 -0.96
N MET A 113 -26.83 -6.68 -0.80
CA MET A 113 -27.17 -7.56 -1.93
C MET A 113 -28.65 -7.41 -2.23
#